data_AF-A0A6L5WF78-F1
#
_entry.id   AF-A0A6L5WF78-F1
#
_cell.length_a   1.000
_cell.length_b   1.000
_cell.length_c   1.000
_cell.angle_alpha   90.00
_cell.angle_beta   90.00
_cell.angle_gamma   90.00
#
_symmetry.space_group_name_H-M   'P 1'
#
loop_
_entity.id
_entity.type
_entity.pdbx_description
1 polymer ?
#
loop_
_entity_poly.entity_id
_entity_poly.type
_entity_poly.pdbx_seq_one_letter_code
_entity_poly.pdbx_strand_id
1 'polypeptide(L)'
;MLEGIVRESIGKKSAKALKRDGYLIANVYAKGFENINAAFKSNEFIKYVRNKTTLAFDIKLGDKTYKVVVEEYQKHPVTNDLTHVDLRVVLDDVKSRYFIPVKLTGTPIGLKNKGVLVQSKRRLNVECFGKDLPNSFILDVTKLDTGDSIIVREVEVPNGVKILDGSDVAVVGVLTAK
;
A
#
# COMPACT_ATOMS: atom_id res chain seq x y z
N MET A 1 -16.14 -7.30 -7.68
CA MET A 1 -15.39 -6.23 -8.36
C MET A 1 -15.76 -4.92 -7.68
N LEU A 2 -14.81 -4.01 -7.47
CA LEU A 2 -15.11 -2.74 -6.80
C LEU A 2 -15.60 -1.73 -7.84
N GLU A 3 -16.86 -1.31 -7.74
CA GLU A 3 -17.48 -0.34 -8.66
C GLU A 3 -17.48 1.07 -8.06
N GLY A 4 -17.10 2.05 -8.85
CA GLY A 4 -17.06 3.46 -8.47
C GLY A 4 -17.77 4.34 -9.48
N ILE A 5 -18.19 5.52 -9.01
CA ILE A 5 -18.78 6.57 -9.84
C ILE A 5 -17.72 7.58 -10.25
N VAL A 6 -17.73 7.99 -11.51
CA VAL A 6 -16.90 9.10 -12.00
C VAL A 6 -17.56 10.42 -11.60
N ARG A 7 -16.75 11.39 -11.18
CA ARG A 7 -17.20 12.69 -10.70
C ARG A 7 -16.72 13.78 -11.64
N GLU A 8 -17.66 14.54 -12.20
CA GLU A 8 -17.35 15.73 -12.99
C GLU A 8 -17.06 16.94 -12.09
N SER A 9 -17.73 17.04 -10.94
CA SER A 9 -17.58 18.17 -10.01
C SER A 9 -16.59 17.91 -8.88
N ILE A 10 -15.48 18.65 -8.88
CA ILE A 10 -14.38 18.58 -7.88
C ILE A 10 -14.61 19.56 -6.71
N GLY A 11 -15.76 20.26 -6.66
CA GLY A 11 -16.03 21.29 -5.66
C GLY A 11 -16.08 20.78 -4.20
N LYS A 12 -15.66 21.63 -3.26
CA LYS A 12 -15.69 21.34 -1.81
C LYS A 12 -17.08 20.91 -1.32
N LYS A 13 -18.14 21.54 -1.85
CA LYS A 13 -19.54 21.25 -1.47
C LYS A 13 -19.99 19.87 -1.94
N SER A 14 -19.67 19.47 -3.18
CA SER A 14 -20.04 18.16 -3.72
C SER A 14 -19.29 17.04 -3.01
N ALA A 15 -17.99 17.23 -2.75
CA ALA A 15 -17.20 16.27 -1.99
C ALA A 15 -17.74 16.08 -0.55
N LYS A 16 -18.18 17.16 0.11
CA LYS A 16 -18.75 17.07 1.46
C LYS A 16 -20.11 16.35 1.48
N ALA A 17 -20.94 16.56 0.46
CA ALA A 17 -22.21 15.85 0.31
C ALA A 17 -21.98 14.34 0.15
N LEU A 18 -21.12 13.94 -0.80
CA LEU A 18 -20.79 12.52 -1.02
C LEU A 18 -20.21 11.84 0.23
N LYS A 19 -19.32 12.52 0.97
CA LYS A 19 -18.79 11.99 2.24
C LYS A 19 -19.89 11.76 3.28
N ARG A 20 -20.86 12.67 3.39
CA ARG A 20 -22.01 12.52 4.28
C ARG A 20 -22.90 11.34 3.86
N ASP A 21 -23.00 11.09 2.57
CA ASP A 21 -23.79 9.99 2.00
C ASP A 21 -23.03 8.64 2.04
N GLY A 22 -21.87 8.58 2.71
CA GLY A 22 -21.10 7.35 2.92
C GLY A 22 -20.14 6.97 1.79
N TYR A 23 -19.84 7.92 0.89
CA TYR A 23 -18.86 7.73 -0.17
C TYR A 23 -17.45 8.18 0.23
N LEU A 24 -16.48 7.36 -0.14
CA LEU A 24 -15.07 7.65 -0.14
C LEU A 24 -14.70 8.37 -1.43
N ILE A 25 -14.03 9.51 -1.31
CA ILE A 25 -13.48 10.19 -2.48
C ILE A 25 -12.18 9.50 -2.89
N ALA A 26 -12.03 9.25 -4.19
CA ALA A 26 -10.82 8.66 -4.75
C ALA A 26 -10.31 9.46 -5.93
N ASN A 27 -8.98 9.52 -6.09
CA ASN A 27 -8.37 9.96 -7.34
C ASN A 27 -7.72 8.75 -8.01
N VAL A 28 -7.92 8.61 -9.31
CA VAL A 28 -7.33 7.54 -10.10
C VAL A 28 -6.43 8.16 -11.15
N TYR A 29 -5.13 7.94 -11.03
CA TYR A 29 -4.14 8.56 -11.91
C TYR A 29 -3.03 7.61 -12.32
N ALA A 30 -2.37 7.92 -13.42
CA ALA A 30 -1.17 7.23 -13.89
C ALA A 30 -0.23 8.24 -14.55
N LYS A 31 1.03 7.86 -14.73
CA LYS A 31 1.98 8.67 -15.48
C LYS A 31 1.57 8.70 -16.95
N GLY A 32 1.31 9.90 -17.49
CA GLY A 32 0.85 10.09 -18.87
C GLY A 32 -0.62 9.75 -19.10
N PHE A 33 -1.42 9.62 -18.02
CA PHE A 33 -2.85 9.34 -18.10
C PHE A 33 -3.66 10.48 -17.45
N GLU A 34 -4.86 10.73 -17.96
CA GLU A 34 -5.75 11.77 -17.41
C GLU A 34 -6.23 11.37 -16.00
N ASN A 35 -6.23 12.32 -15.07
CA ASN A 35 -6.64 12.05 -13.70
C ASN A 35 -8.17 11.92 -13.62
N ILE A 36 -8.66 10.77 -13.19
CA ILE A 36 -10.08 10.48 -13.03
C ILE A 36 -10.46 10.67 -11.57
N ASN A 37 -11.36 11.62 -11.32
CA ASN A 37 -11.96 11.80 -10.01
C ASN A 37 -13.08 10.77 -9.83
N ALA A 38 -12.96 9.91 -8.83
CA ALA A 38 -13.91 8.85 -8.55
C ALA A 38 -14.50 8.98 -7.14
N ALA A 39 -15.58 8.26 -6.89
CA ALA A 39 -16.06 7.95 -5.55
C ALA A 39 -16.51 6.50 -5.46
N PHE A 40 -16.28 5.90 -4.30
CA PHE A 40 -16.65 4.52 -3.98
C PHE A 40 -17.46 4.51 -2.70
N LYS A 41 -18.36 3.54 -2.50
CA LYS A 41 -18.96 3.34 -1.18
C LYS A 41 -17.87 2.93 -0.19
N SER A 42 -17.74 3.65 0.92
CA SER A 42 -16.62 3.46 1.87
C SER A 42 -16.56 2.03 2.41
N ASN A 43 -17.70 1.45 2.77
CA ASN A 43 -17.77 0.10 3.34
C ASN A 43 -17.34 -0.97 2.32
N GLU A 44 -17.77 -0.84 1.06
CA GLU A 44 -17.41 -1.76 -0.01
C GLU A 44 -15.91 -1.65 -0.32
N PHE A 45 -15.39 -0.43 -0.39
CA PHE A 45 -13.96 -0.18 -0.58
C PHE A 45 -13.11 -0.81 0.52
N ILE A 46 -13.45 -0.57 1.79
CA ILE A 46 -12.70 -1.09 2.94
C ILE A 46 -12.74 -2.62 2.95
N LYS A 47 -13.91 -3.22 2.73
CA LYS A 47 -14.06 -4.68 2.68
C LYS A 47 -13.21 -5.29 1.56
N TYR A 48 -13.25 -4.68 0.37
CA TYR A 48 -12.50 -5.14 -0.78
C TYR A 48 -10.98 -5.04 -0.54
N VAL A 49 -10.49 -3.89 -0.07
CA VAL A 49 -9.05 -3.68 0.18
C VAL A 49 -8.52 -4.54 1.32
N ARG A 50 -9.33 -4.86 2.34
CA ARG A 50 -8.92 -5.78 3.41
C ARG A 50 -8.79 -7.23 2.93
N ASN A 51 -9.66 -7.65 2.02
CA ASN A 51 -9.71 -9.03 1.54
C ASN A 51 -8.83 -9.28 0.30
N LYS A 52 -8.18 -8.26 -0.23
CA LYS A 52 -7.35 -8.41 -1.43
C LYS A 52 -6.15 -9.31 -1.14
N THR A 53 -5.90 -10.24 -2.06
CA THR A 53 -4.75 -11.16 -1.99
C THR A 53 -3.51 -10.54 -2.65
N THR A 54 -3.73 -9.68 -3.64
CA THR A 54 -2.70 -9.03 -4.46
C THR A 54 -2.56 -7.54 -4.12
N LEU A 55 -1.38 -6.97 -4.43
CA LEU A 55 -1.13 -5.55 -4.21
C LEU A 55 -2.01 -4.68 -5.13
N ALA A 56 -2.03 -5.04 -6.42
CA ALA A 56 -2.87 -4.47 -7.46
C ALA A 56 -4.21 -5.20 -7.58
N PHE A 57 -5.26 -4.48 -7.94
CA PHE A 57 -6.61 -5.01 -8.09
C PHE A 57 -7.42 -4.21 -9.09
N ASP A 58 -8.51 -4.80 -9.59
CA ASP A 58 -9.33 -4.18 -10.62
C ASP A 58 -10.47 -3.35 -10.02
N ILE A 59 -10.62 -2.13 -10.53
CA ILE A 59 -11.74 -1.24 -10.27
C ILE A 59 -12.52 -1.01 -11.54
N LYS A 60 -13.84 -0.83 -11.41
CA LYS A 60 -14.71 -0.46 -12.51
C LYS A 60 -15.19 0.97 -12.33
N LEU A 61 -15.00 1.80 -13.34
CA LEU A 61 -15.46 3.18 -13.39
C LEU A 61 -16.28 3.37 -14.67
N GLY A 62 -17.60 3.40 -14.53
CA GLY A 62 -18.52 3.31 -15.67
C GLY A 62 -18.32 2.00 -16.44
N ASP A 63 -18.03 2.10 -17.74
CA ASP A 63 -17.82 0.95 -18.62
C ASP A 63 -16.35 0.50 -18.71
N LYS A 64 -15.42 1.23 -18.08
CA LYS A 64 -13.98 0.94 -18.13
C LYS A 64 -13.51 0.26 -16.86
N THR A 65 -12.61 -0.72 -17.03
CA THR A 65 -11.93 -1.40 -15.93
C THR A 65 -10.47 -0.95 -15.89
N TYR A 66 -9.98 -0.64 -14.70
CA TYR A 66 -8.60 -0.23 -14.47
C TYR A 66 -7.96 -1.11 -13.38
N LYS A 67 -6.76 -1.59 -13.65
CA LYS A 67 -5.93 -2.26 -12.65
C LYS A 67 -5.18 -1.20 -11.85
N VAL A 68 -5.41 -1.13 -10.54
CA VAL A 68 -4.90 -0.06 -9.67
C VAL A 68 -4.23 -0.57 -8.40
N VAL A 69 -3.36 0.25 -7.82
CA VAL A 69 -2.72 0.06 -6.52
C VAL A 69 -3.09 1.24 -5.61
N VAL A 70 -3.32 0.97 -4.33
CA VAL A 70 -3.47 2.04 -3.33
C VAL A 70 -2.10 2.63 -3.04
N GLU A 71 -1.90 3.87 -3.48
CA GLU A 71 -0.70 4.64 -3.20
C GLU A 71 -0.78 5.19 -1.78
N GLU A 72 -1.80 6.00 -1.51
CA GLU A 72 -2.00 6.69 -0.25
C GLU A 72 -3.48 6.66 0.15
N TYR A 73 -3.74 6.79 1.45
CA TYR A 73 -5.07 7.02 1.96
C TYR A 73 -5.02 8.03 3.10
N GLN A 74 -6.09 8.79 3.23
CA GLN A 74 -6.29 9.73 4.33
C GLN A 74 -7.37 9.22 5.26
N LYS A 75 -7.15 9.40 6.55
CA LYS A 75 -8.11 9.05 7.60
C LYS A 75 -8.42 10.26 8.46
N HIS A 76 -9.66 10.32 8.94
CA HIS A 76 -10.04 11.31 9.92
C HIS A 76 -9.35 10.99 11.27
N PRO A 77 -8.62 11.93 11.89
CA PRO A 77 -7.81 11.63 13.07
C PRO A 77 -8.63 11.24 14.32
N VAL A 78 -9.89 11.67 14.39
CA VAL A 78 -10.77 11.43 15.56
C VAL A 78 -11.66 10.21 15.35
N THR A 79 -12.26 10.07 14.17
CA THR A 79 -13.26 9.01 13.91
C THR A 79 -12.64 7.80 13.23
N ASN A 80 -11.40 7.93 12.75
CA ASN A 80 -10.66 6.91 11.99
C ASN A 80 -11.32 6.53 10.65
N ASP A 81 -12.30 7.31 10.19
CA ASP A 81 -12.98 7.10 8.91
C ASP A 81 -12.04 7.39 7.74
N LEU A 82 -12.11 6.57 6.69
CA LEU A 82 -11.37 6.80 5.47
C LEU A 82 -12.01 7.98 4.71
N THR A 83 -11.26 9.05 4.49
CA THR A 83 -11.81 10.30 3.91
C THR A 83 -11.41 10.51 2.46
N HIS A 84 -10.26 10.00 2.06
CA HIS A 84 -9.74 10.11 0.71
C HIS A 84 -8.78 8.97 0.41
N VAL A 85 -8.70 8.55 -0.85
CA VAL A 85 -7.76 7.53 -1.31
C VAL A 85 -7.16 7.91 -2.66
N ASP A 86 -5.87 7.67 -2.82
CA ASP A 86 -5.17 7.81 -4.08
C ASP A 86 -4.88 6.43 -4.67
N LEU A 87 -5.40 6.21 -5.87
CA LEU A 87 -5.26 4.99 -6.63
C LEU A 87 -4.38 5.26 -7.84
N ARG A 88 -3.28 4.52 -7.94
CA ARG A 88 -2.39 4.57 -9.10
C ARG A 88 -2.71 3.45 -10.06
N VAL A 89 -2.99 3.76 -11.33
CA VAL A 89 -3.17 2.75 -12.38
C VAL A 89 -1.82 2.07 -12.66
N VAL A 90 -1.85 0.75 -12.75
CA VAL A 90 -0.69 -0.07 -13.08
C VAL A 90 -0.61 -0.19 -14.59
N LEU A 91 0.49 0.27 -15.17
CA LEU A 91 0.79 0.19 -16.59
C LEU A 91 2.03 -0.69 -16.78
N ASP A 92 1.93 -1.70 -17.63
CA ASP A 92 2.99 -2.72 -17.76
C ASP A 92 4.27 -2.17 -18.40
N ASP A 93 4.16 -1.16 -19.26
CA ASP A 93 5.30 -0.57 -19.97
C ASP A 93 5.87 0.69 -19.29
N VAL A 94 5.27 1.14 -18.19
CA VAL A 94 5.68 2.38 -17.52
C VAL A 94 6.33 2.10 -16.18
N LYS A 95 7.62 2.42 -16.09
CA LYS A 95 8.35 2.37 -14.82
C LYS A 95 7.77 3.39 -13.84
N SER A 96 7.30 2.90 -12.70
CA SER A 96 6.62 3.71 -11.69
C SER A 96 7.12 3.34 -10.29
N ARG A 97 6.92 4.26 -9.36
CA ARG A 97 7.21 4.01 -7.94
C ARG A 97 6.03 3.34 -7.27
N TYR A 98 6.30 2.39 -6.39
CA TYR A 98 5.27 1.68 -5.64
C TYR A 98 5.74 1.42 -4.21
N PHE A 99 4.81 1.49 -3.27
CA PHE A 99 5.04 1.07 -1.89
C PHE A 99 4.60 -0.38 -1.70
N ILE A 100 5.54 -1.33 -1.70
CA ILE A 100 5.23 -2.76 -1.53
C ILE A 100 5.23 -3.11 -0.04
N PRO A 101 4.22 -3.82 0.47
CA PRO A 101 4.19 -4.25 1.87
C PRO A 101 5.25 -5.30 2.17
N VAL A 102 5.81 -5.21 3.38
CA VAL A 102 6.72 -6.22 3.94
C VAL A 102 5.93 -7.10 4.90
N LYS A 103 5.89 -8.41 4.60
CA LYS A 103 5.32 -9.45 5.46
C LYS A 103 6.44 -10.17 6.18
N LEU A 104 6.24 -10.42 7.46
CA LEU A 104 7.18 -11.15 8.30
C LEU A 104 6.69 -12.59 8.46
N THR A 105 7.60 -13.55 8.41
CA THR A 105 7.32 -14.96 8.66
C THR A 105 8.18 -15.49 9.78
N GLY A 106 7.60 -16.37 10.60
CA GLY A 106 8.28 -16.97 11.75
C GLY A 106 8.26 -16.12 13.01
N THR A 107 8.79 -16.70 14.09
CA THR A 107 8.90 -16.04 15.40
C THR A 107 10.37 -15.91 15.78
N PRO A 108 10.88 -14.69 16.02
CA PRO A 108 12.27 -14.48 16.40
C PRO A 108 12.64 -15.17 17.72
N ILE A 109 13.87 -15.67 17.79
CA ILE A 109 14.46 -16.23 19.01
C ILE A 109 14.52 -15.16 20.12
N GLY A 110 14.87 -13.92 19.75
CA GLY A 110 15.02 -12.82 20.69
C GLY A 110 13.77 -12.49 21.50
N LEU A 111 12.56 -12.87 21.06
CA LEU A 111 11.36 -12.70 21.89
C LEU A 111 11.43 -13.51 23.20
N LYS A 112 12.06 -14.69 23.18
CA LYS A 112 12.27 -15.49 24.40
C LYS A 112 13.28 -14.81 25.34
N ASN A 113 14.20 -14.03 24.78
CA ASN A 113 15.26 -13.32 25.49
C ASN A 113 14.85 -11.90 25.92
N LYS A 114 13.56 -11.68 26.22
CA LYS A 114 12.99 -10.36 26.55
C LYS A 114 13.20 -9.30 25.46
N GLY A 115 13.33 -9.71 24.20
CA GLY A 115 13.36 -8.82 23.05
C GLY A 115 11.96 -8.45 22.55
N VAL A 116 11.85 -7.31 21.87
CA VAL A 116 10.65 -6.82 21.21
C VAL A 116 10.91 -6.72 19.72
N LEU A 117 10.10 -7.42 18.93
CA LEU A 117 10.14 -7.30 17.47
C LEU A 117 9.55 -5.96 17.04
N VAL A 118 10.36 -5.14 16.39
CA VAL A 118 9.97 -3.84 15.87
C VAL A 118 10.12 -3.84 14.35
N GLN A 119 9.01 -3.62 13.66
CA GLN A 119 9.00 -3.43 12.21
C GLN A 119 9.09 -1.93 11.89
N SER A 120 10.30 -1.44 11.67
CA SER A 120 10.61 -0.04 11.33
C SER A 120 9.98 0.39 10.00
N LYS A 121 9.99 -0.48 8.99
CA LYS A 121 9.39 -0.22 7.67
C LYS A 121 8.35 -1.29 7.33
N ARG A 122 7.08 -0.89 7.29
CA ARG A 122 5.97 -1.75 6.85
C ARG A 122 5.83 -1.85 5.33
N ARG A 123 6.35 -0.85 4.61
CA ARG A 123 6.37 -0.81 3.15
C ARG A 123 7.75 -0.35 2.69
N LEU A 124 8.24 -0.94 1.61
CA LEU A 124 9.45 -0.52 0.92
C LEU A 124 9.07 0.25 -0.33
N ASN A 125 9.77 1.36 -0.56
CA ASN A 125 9.62 2.16 -1.76
C ASN A 125 10.46 1.53 -2.87
N VAL A 126 9.81 1.12 -3.96
CA VAL A 126 10.48 0.51 -5.09
C VAL A 126 10.14 1.21 -6.39
N GLU A 127 10.97 0.97 -7.39
CA GLU A 127 10.76 1.35 -8.77
C GLU A 127 10.76 0.07 -9.63
N CYS A 128 9.64 -0.19 -10.31
CA CYS A 128 9.48 -1.34 -11.21
C CYS A 128 8.46 -1.04 -12.31
N PHE A 129 8.39 -1.91 -13.32
CA PHE A 129 7.33 -1.92 -14.31
C PHE A 129 6.07 -2.61 -13.75
N GLY A 130 4.89 -2.31 -14.30
CA GLY A 130 3.64 -2.92 -13.86
C GLY A 130 3.63 -4.45 -13.93
N LYS A 131 4.33 -5.02 -14.93
CA LYS A 131 4.51 -6.46 -15.13
C LYS A 131 5.40 -7.13 -14.08
N ASP A 132 6.33 -6.38 -13.49
CA ASP A 132 7.31 -6.87 -12.52
C ASP A 132 6.88 -6.55 -11.07
N LEU A 133 5.65 -6.04 -10.87
CA LEU A 133 5.16 -5.60 -9.57
C LEU A 133 4.95 -6.78 -8.61
N PRO A 134 5.77 -6.92 -7.54
CA PRO A 134 5.58 -7.97 -6.57
C PRO A 134 4.44 -7.63 -5.59
N ASN A 135 3.79 -8.66 -5.05
CA ASN A 135 2.68 -8.48 -4.11
C ASN A 135 3.15 -8.08 -2.70
N SER A 136 4.27 -8.64 -2.24
CA SER A 136 4.87 -8.37 -0.94
C SER A 136 6.30 -8.89 -0.88
N PHE A 137 7.14 -8.24 -0.07
CA PHE A 137 8.41 -8.85 0.36
C PHE A 137 8.15 -9.73 1.58
N ILE A 138 8.68 -10.95 1.58
CA ILE A 138 8.54 -11.89 2.71
C ILE A 138 9.90 -11.96 3.39
N LEU A 139 9.97 -11.61 4.67
CA LEU A 139 11.19 -11.67 5.47
C LEU A 139 11.04 -12.70 6.58
N ASP A 140 11.95 -13.68 6.60
CA ASP A 140 12.06 -14.63 7.70
C ASP A 140 12.79 -14.00 8.88
N VAL A 141 12.11 -13.92 10.01
CA VAL A 141 12.64 -13.34 11.25
C VAL A 141 12.99 -14.39 12.31
N THR A 142 12.85 -15.69 11.99
CA THR A 142 13.07 -16.78 12.96
C THR A 142 14.45 -16.74 13.61
N LYS A 143 15.49 -16.41 12.84
CA LYS A 143 16.88 -16.42 13.30
C LYS A 143 17.30 -15.16 14.07
N LEU A 144 16.45 -14.13 14.14
CA LEU A 144 16.82 -12.89 14.80
C LEU A 144 16.83 -13.06 16.32
N ASP A 145 17.95 -12.70 16.94
CA ASP A 145 18.09 -12.56 18.39
C ASP A 145 18.07 -11.08 18.80
N THR A 146 18.09 -10.80 20.09
CA THR A 146 18.06 -9.46 20.64
C THR A 146 19.29 -8.65 20.18
N GLY A 147 19.04 -7.51 19.52
CA GLY A 147 20.06 -6.66 18.91
C GLY A 147 20.18 -6.82 17.40
N ASP A 148 19.63 -7.90 16.83
CA ASP A 148 19.70 -8.14 15.40
C ASP A 148 18.65 -7.34 14.62
N SER A 149 19.00 -7.00 13.39
CA SER A 149 18.09 -6.33 12.45
C SER A 149 18.35 -6.75 11.02
N ILE A 150 17.29 -6.82 10.23
CA ILE A 150 17.33 -6.98 8.78
C ILE A 150 17.26 -5.58 8.16
N ILE A 151 18.28 -5.25 7.38
CA ILE A 151 18.40 -3.99 6.64
C ILE A 151 18.02 -4.17 5.17
N VAL A 152 17.75 -3.06 4.48
CA VAL A 152 17.26 -3.08 3.08
C VAL A 152 18.14 -3.90 2.14
N ARG A 153 19.47 -3.84 2.29
CA ARG A 153 20.40 -4.60 1.44
C ARG A 153 20.32 -6.13 1.60
N GLU A 154 19.75 -6.61 2.70
CA GLU A 154 19.57 -8.04 2.99
C GLU A 154 18.22 -8.56 2.50
N VAL A 155 17.35 -7.69 1.97
CA VAL A 155 16.07 -8.07 1.40
C VAL A 155 16.28 -8.70 0.03
N GLU A 156 15.73 -9.89 -0.20
CA GLU A 156 15.71 -10.51 -1.51
C GLU A 156 14.85 -9.68 -2.48
N VAL A 157 15.46 -9.20 -3.56
CA VAL A 157 14.80 -8.35 -4.56
C VAL A 157 14.57 -9.15 -5.84
N PRO A 158 13.31 -9.29 -6.31
CA PRO A 158 13.00 -9.93 -7.59
C PRO A 158 13.64 -9.17 -8.77
N ASN A 159 13.89 -9.90 -9.86
CA ASN A 159 14.35 -9.29 -11.10
C ASN A 159 13.40 -8.19 -11.59
N GLY A 160 13.94 -7.08 -12.09
CA GLY A 160 13.15 -5.94 -12.58
C GLY A 160 12.67 -4.97 -11.49
N VAL A 161 12.94 -5.25 -10.21
CA VAL A 161 12.59 -4.37 -9.08
C VAL A 161 13.84 -3.68 -8.54
N LYS A 162 13.76 -2.36 -8.34
CA LYS A 162 14.81 -1.58 -7.67
C LYS A 162 14.26 -0.94 -6.40
N ILE A 163 14.85 -1.25 -5.25
CA ILE A 163 14.51 -0.56 -3.99
C ILE A 163 15.14 0.84 -4.00
N LEU A 164 14.34 1.86 -3.62
CA LEU A 164 14.75 3.26 -3.56
C LEU A 164 15.10 3.72 -2.14
N ASP A 165 14.71 2.96 -1.11
CA ASP A 165 15.17 3.19 0.26
C ASP A 165 16.69 2.97 0.38
N GLY A 166 17.34 3.68 1.30
CA GLY A 166 18.78 3.53 1.55
C GLY A 166 19.14 2.11 2.02
N SER A 167 20.28 1.59 1.56
CA SER A 167 20.73 0.21 1.82
C SER A 167 20.88 -0.14 3.29
N ASP A 168 21.24 0.85 4.12
CA ASP A 168 21.53 0.68 5.55
C ASP A 168 20.29 0.92 6.44
N VAL A 169 19.13 1.18 5.83
CA VAL A 169 17.88 1.39 6.58
C VAL A 169 17.39 0.05 7.14
N ALA A 170 17.12 0.00 8.44
CA ALA A 170 16.51 -1.16 9.08
C ALA A 170 15.04 -1.33 8.66
N VAL A 171 14.69 -2.54 8.23
CA VAL A 171 13.33 -2.92 7.85
C VAL A 171 12.59 -3.51 9.05
N VAL A 172 13.25 -4.43 9.75
CA VAL A 172 12.75 -5.09 10.96
C VAL A 172 13.92 -5.44 11.87
N GLY A 173 13.72 -5.42 13.19
CA GLY A 173 14.74 -5.86 14.14
C GLY A 173 14.15 -6.22 15.49
N VAL A 174 14.95 -6.84 16.34
CA VAL A 174 14.57 -7.20 17.72
C VAL A 174 15.35 -6.31 18.67
N LEU A 175 14.64 -5.45 19.39
CA LEU A 175 15.24 -4.54 20.37
C LEU A 175 15.12 -5.12 21.77
N THR A 176 16.08 -4.83 22.66
CA THR A 176 15.98 -5.20 24.08
C THR A 176 14.79 -4.48 24.72
N ALA A 177 13.89 -5.20 25.39
CA ALA A 177 12.91 -4.56 26.26
C ALA A 177 13.65 -3.91 27.43
N LYS A 178 13.45 -2.60 27.59
CA LYS A 178 13.98 -1.86 28.73
C LYS A 178 13.09 -2.03 29.95
#